data_AF-A0A5J5F0L3-F1
#
_entry.id   AF-A0A5J5F0L3-F1
#
_cell.length_a   1.000
_cell.length_b   1.000
_cell.length_c   1.000
_cell.angle_alpha   90.00
_cell.angle_beta   90.00
_cell.angle_gamma   90.00
#
_symmetry.space_group_name_H-M   'P 1'
#
loop_
_entity.id
_entity.type
_entity.pdbx_description
1 polymer ?
#
loop_
_entity_poly.entity_id
_entity_poly.type
_entity_poly.pdbx_seq_one_letter_code
_entity_poly.pdbx_strand_id
1 'polypeptide(L)'
;MGAGVQGFEALQAAAKQGLRVVTGSSLTVGIAGGYTQALEWDVVTPTGEPPIATPSRNVPLYWALSGGGGGTYGVAISMTAKAHPDGVVSGAGPTFTSTNVSEDAFWEAVEAFQATVPNMAANRPTFKERVEDLYQPFINELKKRGIAYTLNAASFPTYIEHFNHYYGPLPYGTTTSVVVIGSRLIRPW
;
A
#
# COMPACT_ATOMS: atom_id res chain seq x y z
N MET A 1 -1.72 7.20 17.98
CA MET A 1 -0.37 6.61 17.85
C MET A 1 0.65 7.73 17.95
N GLY A 2 1.76 7.54 18.67
CA GLY A 2 2.81 8.57 18.77
C GLY A 2 3.60 8.74 17.47
N ALA A 3 4.28 9.88 17.31
CA ALA A 3 4.99 10.23 16.07
C ALA A 3 6.10 9.24 15.68
N GLY A 4 6.71 8.56 16.65
CA GLY A 4 7.76 7.57 16.42
C GLY A 4 7.27 6.18 16.03
N VAL A 5 5.95 5.93 16.01
CA VAL A 5 5.41 4.61 15.70
C VAL A 5 5.74 4.24 14.25
N GLN A 6 6.37 3.08 14.07
CA GLN A 6 6.68 2.49 12.77
C GLN A 6 5.54 1.59 12.29
N GLY A 7 5.52 1.34 10.98
CA GLY A 7 4.50 0.50 10.34
C GLY A 7 4.32 -0.87 10.98
N PHE A 8 5.40 -1.56 11.38
CA PHE A 8 5.29 -2.88 12.01
C PHE A 8 4.60 -2.83 13.38
N GLU A 9 4.86 -1.79 14.17
CA GLU A 9 4.23 -1.61 15.49
C GLU A 9 2.73 -1.37 15.32
N ALA A 10 2.36 -0.47 14.40
CA ALA A 10 0.96 -0.17 14.08
C ALA A 10 0.22 -1.40 13.53
N LEU A 11 0.84 -2.15 12.62
CA LEU A 11 0.28 -3.36 12.03
C LEU A 11 0.04 -4.45 13.08
N GLN A 12 1.02 -4.71 13.94
CA GLN A 12 0.90 -5.70 15.02
C GLN A 12 -0.12 -5.27 16.07
N ALA A 13 -0.17 -3.98 16.43
CA ALA A 13 -1.15 -3.46 17.37
C ALA A 13 -2.58 -3.60 16.84
N ALA A 14 -2.81 -3.29 15.56
CA ALA A 14 -4.11 -3.46 14.92
C ALA A 14 -4.53 -4.93 14.84
N ALA A 15 -3.61 -5.82 14.42
CA ALA A 15 -3.90 -7.25 14.27
C ALA A 15 -4.34 -7.89 15.60
N LYS A 16 -3.74 -7.51 16.73
CA LYS A 16 -4.14 -7.97 18.08
C LYS A 16 -5.59 -7.59 18.45
N GLN A 17 -6.16 -6.61 17.78
CA GLN A 17 -7.53 -6.14 17.98
C GLN A 17 -8.50 -6.66 16.90
N GLY A 18 -8.07 -7.56 16.00
CA GLY A 18 -8.87 -7.97 14.85
C GLY A 18 -9.10 -6.83 13.86
N LEU A 19 -8.16 -5.88 13.79
CA LEU A 19 -8.21 -4.71 12.92
C LEU A 19 -7.01 -4.68 11.98
N ARG A 20 -7.15 -3.90 10.90
CA ARG A 20 -6.09 -3.54 9.97
C ARG A 20 -6.00 -2.02 9.82
N VAL A 21 -4.79 -1.53 9.59
CA VAL A 21 -4.47 -0.11 9.42
C VAL A 21 -3.69 0.09 8.13
N VAL A 22 -3.83 1.25 7.51
CA VAL A 22 -3.08 1.58 6.30
C VAL A 22 -1.63 1.93 6.67
N THR A 23 -0.68 1.13 6.19
CA THR A 23 0.77 1.34 6.36
C THR A 23 1.46 1.46 4.99
N GLY A 24 2.78 1.70 4.99
CA GLY A 24 3.61 1.46 3.82
C GLY A 24 3.95 -0.03 3.66
N SER A 25 4.49 -0.41 2.50
CA SER A 25 5.07 -1.74 2.27
C SER A 25 6.38 -1.95 3.03
N SER A 26 7.15 -0.88 3.24
CA SER A 26 8.34 -0.89 4.10
C SER A 26 7.92 -0.60 5.55
N LEU A 27 7.87 -1.63 6.39
CA LEU A 27 7.29 -1.49 7.74
C LEU A 27 8.15 -0.72 8.74
N THR A 28 9.42 -0.45 8.43
CA THR A 28 10.28 0.43 9.23
C THR A 28 9.98 1.92 9.00
N VAL A 29 9.11 2.28 8.05
CA VAL A 29 8.68 3.67 7.85
C VAL A 29 7.79 4.12 9.01
N GLY A 30 8.05 5.34 9.52
CA GLY A 30 7.20 5.99 10.53
C GLY A 30 5.82 6.33 9.98
N ILE A 31 4.76 5.83 10.62
CA ILE A 31 3.39 5.89 10.09
C ILE A 31 2.74 7.27 10.22
N ALA A 32 3.25 8.11 11.12
CA ALA A 32 2.74 9.44 11.42
C ALA A 32 3.32 10.55 10.50
N GLY A 33 3.76 10.20 9.29
CA GLY A 33 4.37 11.12 8.32
C GLY A 33 3.41 11.85 7.38
N GLY A 34 2.09 11.74 7.57
CA GLY A 34 1.09 12.48 6.78
C GLY A 34 0.59 11.80 5.50
N TYR A 35 1.02 10.57 5.21
CA TYR A 35 0.58 9.78 4.04
C TYR A 35 -0.56 8.79 4.35
N THR A 36 -0.99 8.69 5.61
CA THR A 36 -1.97 7.71 6.10
C THR A 36 -3.34 8.33 6.38
N GLN A 37 -4.33 7.51 6.75
CA GLN A 37 -5.72 7.91 6.95
C GLN A 37 -5.95 8.61 8.30
N ALA A 38 -5.39 9.80 8.46
CA ALA A 38 -5.52 10.60 9.68
C ALA A 38 -6.98 11.05 9.94
N LEU A 39 -7.33 11.13 11.21
CA LEU A 39 -8.57 11.69 11.76
C LEU A 39 -8.26 12.90 12.64
N GLU A 40 -7.12 12.88 13.32
CA GLU A 40 -6.65 13.93 14.21
C GLU A 40 -5.12 13.96 14.21
N TRP A 41 -4.58 15.16 14.36
CA TRP A 41 -3.17 15.43 14.58
C TRP A 41 -2.99 16.21 15.87
N ASP A 42 -2.04 15.77 16.68
CA ASP A 42 -1.49 16.54 17.81
C ASP A 42 -0.13 17.10 17.38
N VAL A 43 -0.02 18.43 17.32
CA VAL A 43 1.08 19.15 16.69
C VAL A 43 1.49 20.35 17.53
N VAL A 44 2.80 20.48 17.74
CA VAL A 44 3.39 21.70 18.28
C VAL A 44 3.73 22.63 17.13
N THR A 45 3.08 23.80 17.09
CA THR A 45 3.38 24.87 16.13
C THR A 45 4.29 25.92 16.77
N PRO A 46 5.11 26.65 15.99
CA PRO A 46 5.96 27.71 16.52
C PRO A 46 5.18 28.90 17.08
N THR A 47 3.90 29.05 16.72
CA THR A 47 3.03 30.18 17.06
C THR A 47 2.19 29.94 18.32
N GLY A 48 2.26 28.75 18.93
CA GLY A 48 1.47 28.42 20.14
C GLY A 48 -0.02 28.19 19.86
N GLU A 49 -0.37 27.81 18.63
CA GLU A 49 -1.74 27.45 18.24
C GLU A 49 -2.23 26.20 19.01
N PRO A 50 -3.56 25.98 19.09
CA PRO A 50 -4.08 24.79 19.74
C PRO A 50 -3.49 23.53 19.10
N PRO A 51 -3.03 22.55 19.90
CA PRO A 51 -2.22 21.46 19.39
C PRO A 51 -3.01 20.47 18.52
N ILE A 52 -4.35 20.49 18.60
CA ILE A 52 -5.21 19.51 17.95
C ILE A 52 -5.77 20.05 16.63
N ALA A 53 -5.48 19.34 15.54
CA ALA A 53 -6.05 19.57 14.21
C ALA A 53 -6.91 18.38 13.75
N THR A 54 -8.15 18.67 13.36
CA THR A 54 -9.17 17.71 12.88
C THR A 54 -9.93 18.31 11.69
N PRO A 55 -10.81 17.56 11.00
CA PRO A 55 -11.68 18.13 9.96
C PRO A 55 -12.59 19.29 10.42
N SER A 56 -12.77 19.50 11.72
CA SER A 56 -13.61 20.55 12.29
C SER A 56 -12.91 21.50 13.27
N ARG A 57 -11.58 21.34 13.49
CA ARG A 57 -10.77 22.18 14.39
C ARG A 57 -9.40 22.40 13.76
N ASN A 58 -8.93 23.64 13.68
CA ASN A 58 -7.69 23.99 12.97
C ASN A 58 -7.65 23.37 11.56
N VAL A 59 -8.75 23.50 10.82
CA VAL A 59 -9.00 22.84 9.53
C VAL A 59 -7.90 23.09 8.49
N PRO A 60 -7.35 24.32 8.35
CA PRO A 60 -6.24 24.54 7.42
C PRO A 60 -5.00 23.72 7.77
N LEU A 61 -4.67 23.59 9.06
CA LEU A 61 -3.55 22.79 9.54
C LEU A 61 -3.81 21.29 9.33
N TYR A 62 -5.02 20.80 9.65
CA TYR A 62 -5.41 19.42 9.37
C TYR A 62 -5.25 19.08 7.89
N TRP A 63 -5.71 19.97 7.01
CA TRP A 63 -5.62 19.78 5.56
C TRP A 63 -4.16 19.73 5.09
N ALA A 64 -3.32 20.66 5.57
CA ALA A 64 -1.90 20.71 5.24
C ALA A 64 -1.12 19.46 5.70
N LEU A 65 -1.39 18.98 6.93
CA LEU A 65 -0.75 17.79 7.48
C LEU A 65 -1.19 16.49 6.79
N SER A 66 -2.40 16.46 6.23
CA SER A 66 -3.00 15.28 5.60
C SER A 66 -2.65 15.16 4.11
N GLY A 67 -1.36 15.24 3.79
CA GLY A 67 -0.82 15.02 2.44
C GLY A 67 0.10 16.12 1.89
N GLY A 68 0.22 17.27 2.56
CA GLY A 68 1.11 18.37 2.16
C GLY A 68 2.60 18.10 2.39
N GLY A 69 2.95 16.97 2.99
CA GLY A 69 4.33 16.59 3.31
C GLY A 69 4.73 17.00 4.74
N GLY A 70 5.58 16.18 5.37
CA GLY A 70 6.09 16.42 6.72
C GLY A 70 7.20 17.48 6.77
N GLY A 71 7.48 17.99 7.97
CA GLY A 71 8.64 18.86 8.25
C GLY A 71 8.42 20.36 8.07
N THR A 72 7.25 20.80 7.59
CA THR A 72 7.01 22.21 7.25
C THR A 72 5.98 22.90 8.16
N TYR A 73 4.96 22.18 8.61
CA TYR A 73 3.77 22.78 9.25
C TYR A 73 3.79 22.76 10.78
N GLY A 74 4.75 22.08 11.39
CA GLY A 74 4.88 21.90 12.83
C GLY A 74 5.53 20.57 13.18
N VAL A 75 5.66 20.30 14.48
CA VAL A 75 6.19 19.04 15.01
C VAL A 75 5.03 18.16 15.45
N ALA A 76 4.75 17.11 14.70
CA ALA A 76 3.74 16.12 15.07
C ALA A 76 4.19 15.33 16.31
N ILE A 77 3.31 15.24 17.30
CA ILE A 77 3.49 14.48 18.54
C ILE A 77 2.73 13.16 18.45
N SER A 78 1.50 13.21 17.94
CA SER A 78 0.68 12.02 17.73
C SER A 78 -0.34 12.20 16.60
N MET A 79 -0.87 11.06 16.14
CA MET A 79 -1.91 10.98 15.13
C MET A 79 -2.95 9.95 15.54
N THR A 80 -4.23 10.27 15.34
CA THR A 80 -5.32 9.28 15.33
C THR A 80 -5.60 8.91 13.89
N ALA A 81 -5.59 7.62 13.55
CA ALA A 81 -5.85 7.13 12.20
C ALA A 81 -7.00 6.13 12.17
N LYS A 82 -7.65 6.01 11.02
CA LYS A 82 -8.68 4.99 10.79
C LYS A 82 -8.07 3.59 10.88
N ALA A 83 -8.75 2.72 11.63
CA ALA A 83 -8.57 1.28 11.59
C ALA A 83 -9.84 0.64 11.03
N HIS A 84 -9.68 -0.50 10.36
CA HIS A 84 -10.76 -1.21 9.68
C HIS A 84 -10.86 -2.63 10.23
N PRO A 85 -12.03 -3.27 10.23
CA PRO A 85 -12.15 -4.68 10.54
C PRO A 85 -11.19 -5.51 9.67
N ASP A 86 -10.50 -6.46 10.30
CA ASP A 86 -9.69 -7.45 9.61
C ASP A 86 -10.57 -8.57 9.03
N GLY A 87 -9.97 -9.44 8.22
CA GLY A 87 -10.63 -10.61 7.65
C GLY A 87 -9.75 -11.28 6.62
N VAL A 88 -10.34 -12.23 5.88
CA VAL A 88 -9.63 -12.95 4.83
C VAL A 88 -9.10 -11.98 3.78
N VAL A 89 -7.82 -12.11 3.47
CA VAL A 89 -7.14 -11.33 2.41
C VAL A 89 -6.54 -12.29 1.41
N SER A 90 -6.86 -12.07 0.14
CA SER A 90 -6.31 -12.85 -0.96
C SER A 90 -5.39 -11.98 -1.81
N GLY A 91 -4.32 -12.58 -2.30
CA GLY A 91 -3.34 -11.92 -3.17
C GLY A 91 -2.88 -12.86 -4.27
N ALA A 92 -2.33 -12.30 -5.33
CA ALA A 92 -1.61 -13.07 -6.33
C ALA A 92 -0.43 -12.28 -6.89
N GLY A 93 0.63 -13.00 -7.24
CA GLY A 93 1.79 -12.46 -7.93
C GLY A 93 2.02 -13.22 -9.23
N PRO A 94 1.58 -12.71 -10.40
CA PRO A 94 1.97 -13.28 -11.67
C PRO A 94 3.43 -12.96 -11.96
N THR A 95 4.17 -13.94 -12.47
CA THR A 95 5.50 -13.73 -13.04
C THR A 95 5.52 -14.30 -14.46
N PHE A 96 6.15 -13.59 -15.37
CA PHE A 96 6.37 -14.02 -16.75
C PHE A 96 7.81 -13.73 -17.14
N THR A 97 8.31 -14.43 -18.15
CA THR A 97 9.72 -14.39 -18.54
C THR A 97 9.91 -13.78 -19.93
N SER A 98 11.07 -13.18 -20.17
CA SER A 98 11.56 -12.79 -21.50
C SER A 98 12.35 -13.91 -22.19
N THR A 99 12.60 -15.04 -21.52
CA THR A 99 13.35 -16.17 -22.09
C THR A 99 12.61 -16.74 -23.31
N ASN A 100 13.29 -16.78 -24.46
CA ASN A 100 12.73 -17.22 -25.74
C ASN A 100 11.50 -16.41 -26.21
N VAL A 101 11.39 -15.15 -25.80
CA VAL A 101 10.34 -14.21 -26.21
C VAL A 101 11.00 -13.06 -26.95
N SER A 102 10.40 -12.57 -28.05
CA SER A 102 10.91 -11.37 -28.72
C SER A 102 10.75 -10.13 -27.84
N GLU A 103 11.61 -9.12 -28.05
CA GLU A 103 11.51 -7.86 -27.30
C GLU A 103 10.14 -7.19 -27.48
N ASP A 104 9.62 -7.17 -28.70
CA ASP A 104 8.28 -6.64 -29.01
C ASP A 104 7.19 -7.39 -28.23
N ALA A 105 7.20 -8.72 -28.25
CA ALA A 105 6.20 -9.52 -27.55
C ALA A 105 6.27 -9.32 -26.02
N PHE A 106 7.47 -9.12 -25.47
CA PHE A 106 7.65 -8.82 -24.06
C PHE A 106 7.06 -7.45 -23.69
N TRP A 107 7.38 -6.40 -24.45
CA TRP A 107 6.86 -5.05 -24.15
C TRP A 107 5.36 -4.92 -24.40
N GLU A 108 4.81 -5.58 -25.42
CA GLU A 108 3.36 -5.68 -25.60
C GLU A 108 2.69 -6.37 -24.40
N ALA A 109 3.33 -7.38 -23.80
CA ALA A 109 2.81 -8.02 -22.59
C ALA A 109 2.85 -7.08 -21.38
N VAL A 110 3.88 -6.24 -21.24
CA VAL A 110 3.95 -5.19 -20.21
C VAL A 110 2.82 -4.16 -20.40
N GLU A 111 2.59 -3.73 -21.64
CA GLU A 111 1.49 -2.81 -21.97
C GLU A 111 0.14 -3.44 -21.66
N ALA A 112 -0.06 -4.70 -22.05
CA ALA A 112 -1.28 -5.45 -21.72
C ALA A 112 -1.49 -5.57 -20.20
N PHE A 113 -0.43 -5.84 -19.43
CA PHE A 113 -0.51 -5.84 -17.98
C PHE A 113 -0.98 -4.47 -17.45
N GLN A 114 -0.31 -3.38 -17.85
CA GLN A 114 -0.65 -2.02 -17.44
C GLN A 114 -2.10 -1.65 -17.79
N ALA A 115 -2.59 -2.06 -18.96
CA ALA A 115 -3.98 -1.83 -19.38
C ALA A 115 -5.01 -2.54 -18.48
N THR A 116 -4.64 -3.64 -17.82
CA THR A 116 -5.53 -4.37 -16.89
C THR A 116 -5.52 -3.80 -15.47
N VAL A 117 -4.48 -3.05 -15.07
CA VAL A 117 -4.32 -2.52 -13.71
C VAL A 117 -5.51 -1.66 -13.24
N PRO A 118 -6.09 -0.74 -14.05
CA PRO A 118 -7.25 0.04 -13.60
C PRO A 118 -8.45 -0.82 -13.19
N ASN A 119 -8.73 -1.89 -13.95
CA ASN A 119 -9.82 -2.81 -13.64
C ASN A 119 -9.54 -3.63 -12.37
N MET A 120 -8.29 -4.08 -12.19
CA MET A 120 -7.86 -4.75 -10.95
C MET A 120 -7.97 -3.82 -9.74
N ALA A 121 -7.63 -2.53 -9.89
CA ALA A 121 -7.71 -1.57 -8.80
C ALA A 121 -9.17 -1.24 -8.39
N ALA A 122 -10.08 -1.23 -9.36
CA ALA A 122 -11.50 -0.99 -9.14
C ALA A 122 -12.20 -2.18 -8.44
N ASN A 123 -11.73 -3.40 -8.68
CA ASN A 123 -12.32 -4.62 -8.14
C ASN A 123 -11.47 -5.16 -6.99
N ARG A 124 -12.01 -5.18 -5.76
CA ARG A 124 -11.28 -5.62 -4.57
C ARG A 124 -11.82 -6.96 -4.04
N PRO A 125 -11.53 -8.09 -4.72
CA PRO A 125 -12.01 -9.37 -4.28
C PRO A 125 -11.36 -9.79 -2.97
N THR A 126 -12.16 -10.38 -2.10
CA THR A 126 -11.73 -10.90 -0.80
C THR A 126 -11.24 -12.34 -0.89
N PHE A 127 -11.71 -13.10 -1.89
CA PHE A 127 -11.47 -14.54 -2.05
C PHE A 127 -10.53 -14.86 -3.22
N LYS A 128 -9.77 -15.96 -3.10
CA LYS A 128 -8.74 -16.39 -4.05
C LYS A 128 -9.27 -16.55 -5.48
N GLU A 129 -10.40 -17.24 -5.65
CA GLU A 129 -10.96 -17.55 -6.97
C GLU A 129 -11.24 -16.26 -7.74
N ARG A 130 -11.74 -15.26 -7.02
CA ARG A 130 -12.02 -13.93 -7.57
C ARG A 130 -10.74 -13.14 -7.88
N VAL A 131 -9.62 -13.43 -7.21
CA VAL A 131 -8.30 -12.86 -7.56
C VAL A 131 -7.77 -13.50 -8.85
N GLU A 132 -7.89 -14.82 -9.01
CA GLU A 132 -7.47 -15.52 -10.23
C GLU A 132 -8.25 -15.00 -11.46
N ASP A 133 -9.57 -14.80 -11.31
CA ASP A 133 -10.43 -14.21 -12.33
C ASP A 133 -9.95 -12.80 -12.77
N LEU A 134 -9.45 -11.98 -11.84
CA LEU A 134 -8.95 -10.64 -12.16
C LEU A 134 -7.70 -10.67 -13.04
N TYR A 135 -6.86 -11.70 -12.90
CA TYR A 135 -5.67 -11.86 -13.73
C TYR A 135 -5.97 -12.52 -15.07
N GLN A 136 -7.15 -13.14 -15.24
CA GLN A 136 -7.46 -13.89 -16.46
C GLN A 136 -7.32 -13.09 -17.76
N PRO A 137 -7.73 -11.81 -17.84
CA PRO A 137 -7.50 -10.99 -19.04
C PRO A 137 -6.01 -10.88 -19.40
N PHE A 138 -5.15 -10.65 -18.41
CA PHE A 138 -3.70 -10.57 -18.62
C PHE A 138 -3.10 -11.94 -18.99
N ILE A 139 -3.53 -13.01 -18.31
CA ILE A 139 -3.09 -14.37 -18.62
C ILE A 139 -3.44 -14.77 -20.06
N ASN A 140 -4.59 -14.34 -20.58
CA ASN A 140 -4.97 -14.60 -21.97
C ASN A 140 -4.01 -13.91 -22.95
N GLU A 141 -3.56 -12.69 -22.66
CA GLU A 141 -2.59 -11.97 -23.50
C GLU A 141 -1.21 -12.64 -23.50
N LEU A 142 -0.78 -13.21 -22.37
CA LEU A 142 0.45 -14.00 -22.28
C LEU A 142 0.36 -15.29 -23.11
N LYS A 143 -0.75 -16.03 -22.99
CA LYS A 143 -1.00 -17.25 -23.77
C LYS A 143 -1.02 -16.98 -25.27
N LYS A 144 -1.68 -15.90 -25.71
CA LYS A 144 -1.75 -15.48 -27.11
C LYS A 144 -0.35 -15.26 -27.72
N ARG A 145 0.61 -14.82 -26.90
CA ARG A 145 2.00 -14.53 -27.30
C ARG A 145 2.97 -15.68 -27.03
N GLY A 146 2.48 -16.81 -26.53
CA GLY A 146 3.34 -17.95 -26.20
C GLY A 146 4.31 -17.68 -25.04
N ILE A 147 4.01 -16.72 -24.17
CA ILE A 147 4.90 -16.33 -23.06
C ILE A 147 4.65 -17.25 -21.87
N ALA A 148 5.71 -17.91 -21.40
CA ALA A 148 5.65 -18.72 -20.19
C ALA A 148 5.42 -17.85 -18.94
N TYR A 149 4.53 -18.33 -18.05
CA TYR A 149 4.15 -17.60 -16.85
C TYR A 149 3.82 -18.54 -15.70
N THR A 150 3.84 -18.00 -14.49
CA THR A 150 3.31 -18.64 -13.28
C THR A 150 2.40 -17.66 -12.55
N LEU A 151 1.27 -18.13 -12.04
CA LEU A 151 0.34 -17.36 -11.22
C LEU A 151 0.24 -18.01 -9.85
N ASN A 152 0.77 -17.33 -8.83
CA ASN A 152 0.72 -17.81 -7.45
C ASN A 152 -0.32 -17.00 -6.68
N ALA A 153 -1.53 -17.53 -6.56
CA ALA A 153 -2.62 -16.94 -5.79
C ALA A 153 -2.82 -17.66 -4.45
N ALA A 154 -3.03 -16.90 -3.38
CA ALA A 154 -3.21 -17.42 -2.03
C ALA A 154 -4.22 -16.59 -1.23
N SER A 155 -4.89 -17.23 -0.28
CA SER A 155 -5.74 -16.58 0.73
C SER A 155 -5.11 -16.75 2.11
N PHE A 156 -5.24 -15.71 2.92
CA PHE A 156 -4.72 -15.66 4.28
C PHE A 156 -5.87 -15.29 5.23
N PRO A 157 -5.98 -15.94 6.40
CA PRO A 157 -6.98 -15.62 7.43
C PRO A 157 -6.99 -14.16 7.89
N THR A 158 -5.82 -13.51 7.91
CA THR A 158 -5.63 -12.14 8.44
C THR A 158 -4.79 -11.28 7.50
N TYR A 159 -4.95 -9.96 7.58
CA TYR A 159 -4.13 -9.04 6.78
C TYR A 159 -2.64 -9.12 7.12
N ILE A 160 -2.28 -9.36 8.39
CA ILE A 160 -0.87 -9.43 8.81
C ILE A 160 -0.16 -10.69 8.26
N GLU A 161 -0.87 -11.81 8.12
CA GLU A 161 -0.36 -13.02 7.48
C GLU A 161 -0.14 -12.82 5.98
N HIS A 162 -1.13 -12.22 5.29
CA HIS A 162 -0.98 -11.81 3.89
C HIS A 162 0.23 -10.89 3.71
N PHE A 163 0.38 -9.88 4.58
CA PHE A 163 1.50 -8.95 4.50
C PHE A 163 2.85 -9.65 4.68
N ASN A 164 2.96 -10.52 5.70
CA ASN A 164 4.19 -11.27 5.96
C ASN A 164 4.58 -12.20 4.81
N HIS A 165 3.59 -12.77 4.11
CA HIS A 165 3.86 -13.63 2.95
C HIS A 165 4.52 -12.86 1.80
N TYR A 166 4.04 -11.65 1.47
CA TYR A 166 4.53 -10.89 0.32
C TYR A 166 5.66 -9.90 0.63
N TYR A 167 5.71 -9.37 1.86
CA TYR A 167 6.63 -8.29 2.25
C TYR A 167 7.48 -8.62 3.50
N GLY A 168 7.36 -9.84 4.01
CA GLY A 168 8.10 -10.29 5.18
C GLY A 168 9.59 -10.57 4.94
N PRO A 169 10.30 -11.11 5.94
CA PRO A 169 9.73 -11.54 7.22
C PRO A 169 9.46 -10.37 8.16
N LEU A 170 8.33 -10.41 8.87
CA LEU A 170 8.04 -9.49 9.97
C LEU A 170 9.07 -9.66 11.11
N PRO A 171 9.36 -8.60 11.89
CA PRO A 171 8.73 -7.28 11.84
C PRO A 171 9.32 -6.32 10.78
N TYR A 172 10.58 -6.49 10.38
CA TYR A 172 11.30 -5.46 9.63
C TYR A 172 11.24 -5.60 8.11
N GLY A 173 10.88 -6.78 7.59
CA GLY A 173 10.87 -7.08 6.16
C GLY A 173 12.28 -7.18 5.56
N THR A 174 12.35 -7.20 4.23
CA THR A 174 13.62 -7.29 3.47
C THR A 174 13.93 -6.04 2.63
N THR A 175 13.11 -4.99 2.74
CA THR A 175 13.26 -3.81 1.87
C THR A 175 14.60 -3.11 2.08
N THR A 176 15.38 -2.99 1.01
CA THR A 176 16.66 -2.27 1.00
C THR A 176 16.46 -0.80 0.67
N SER A 177 17.33 0.07 1.19
CA SER A 177 17.33 1.50 0.86
C SER A 177 17.97 1.75 -0.50
N VAL A 178 17.30 2.53 -1.34
CA VAL A 178 17.86 3.07 -2.59
C VAL A 178 17.87 4.60 -2.46
N VAL A 179 19.01 5.23 -2.75
CA VAL A 179 19.19 6.69 -2.57
C VAL A 179 18.73 7.51 -3.79
N VAL A 180 18.41 6.86 -4.91
CA VAL A 180 17.88 7.50 -6.12
C VAL A 180 16.56 6.83 -6.50
N ILE A 181 15.44 7.52 -6.24
CA ILE A 181 14.09 7.04 -6.53
C ILE A 181 13.36 8.11 -7.33
N GLY A 182 12.84 7.75 -8.51
CA GLY A 182 11.89 8.55 -9.28
C GLY A 182 10.47 8.01 -9.08
N SER A 183 9.47 8.89 -9.10
CA SER A 183 8.06 8.49 -8.99
C SER A 183 7.16 9.27 -9.95
N ARG A 184 6.07 8.64 -10.41
CA ARG A 184 5.07 9.26 -11.27
C ARG A 184 3.70 8.64 -11.01
N LEU A 185 2.68 9.48 -10.82
CA LEU A 185 1.29 9.05 -10.90
C LEU A 185 0.89 8.89 -12.37
N ILE A 186 0.47 7.68 -12.73
CA ILE A 186 -0.01 7.35 -14.09
C ILE A 186 -1.54 7.38 -14.06
N ARG A 187 -2.15 8.19 -14.94
CA ARG A 187 -3.61 8.27 -15.05
C ARG A 187 -4.11 7.22 -16.06
N PRO A 188 -5.27 6.57 -15.82
CA PRO A 188 -5.97 5.84 -16.86
C PRO A 188 -6.32 6.80 -18.02
N TRP A 189 -6.18 6.32 -19.24
CA TRP A 189 -6.59 7.00 -20.48
C TRP A 189 -8.02 6.64 -20.88
#